data_AF-A0AAD8Q9Z1-F1
#
_entry.id   AF-A0AAD8Q9Z1-F1
#
_cell.length_a   1.000
_cell.length_b   1.000
_cell.length_c   1.000
_cell.angle_alpha   90.00
_cell.angle_beta   90.00
_cell.angle_gamma   90.00
#
_symmetry.space_group_name_H-M   'P 1'
#
loop_
_entity.id
_entity.type
_entity.pdbx_description
1 polymer ?
#
loop_
_entity_poly.entity_id
_entity_poly.type
_entity_poly.pdbx_seq_one_letter_code
_entity_poly.pdbx_strand_id
1 'polypeptide(L)'
;MDSRAVNLPASLDDVRIEKLPPSSFYIANFISEEEEQFLLQKIADAPKPRWKQLTHRRLQTWPSDLVNNKLIDASLPHWLQEPVVSRILSLPLVAGPDSSNLFADSPHERPNHVLINEYPPGVGIMPHKLSTR
;
A
#
# COMPACT_ATOMS: atom_id res chain seq x y z
N MET A 1 5.66 -11.32 -25.36
CA MET A 1 4.79 -10.73 -24.32
C MET A 1 5.72 -9.83 -23.54
N ASP A 2 5.65 -8.53 -23.78
CA ASP A 2 6.57 -7.56 -23.16
C ASP A 2 6.19 -7.42 -21.69
N SER A 3 6.89 -8.14 -20.81
CA SER A 3 6.92 -7.81 -19.40
C SER A 3 7.58 -6.43 -19.30
N ARG A 4 6.78 -5.37 -19.18
CA ARG A 4 7.34 -4.04 -18.91
C ARG A 4 8.05 -4.10 -17.57
N ALA A 5 9.38 -3.98 -17.61
CA ALA A 5 10.18 -3.95 -16.40
C ALA A 5 9.69 -2.82 -15.47
N VAL A 6 9.56 -3.13 -14.17
CA VAL A 6 9.23 -2.13 -13.15
C VAL A 6 10.37 -1.12 -13.10
N ASN A 7 10.08 0.14 -13.42
CA ASN A 7 11.05 1.23 -13.35
C ASN A 7 10.79 2.05 -12.09
N LEU A 8 11.64 1.85 -11.09
CA LEU A 8 11.59 2.61 -9.84
C LEU A 8 12.47 3.84 -9.93
N PRO A 9 12.07 4.97 -9.31
CA PRO A 9 12.92 6.14 -9.23
C PRO A 9 14.14 5.87 -8.34
N ALA A 10 15.19 6.67 -8.49
CA ALA A 10 16.36 6.57 -7.62
C ALA A 10 16.03 7.04 -6.19
N SER A 11 15.09 7.98 -6.06
CA SER A 11 14.54 8.44 -4.78
C SER A 11 13.09 8.93 -4.92
N LEU A 12 12.39 9.09 -3.80
CA LEU A 12 11.02 9.65 -3.82
C LEU A 12 11.00 11.11 -4.29
N ASP A 13 12.06 11.88 -4.05
CA ASP A 13 12.14 13.28 -4.49
C ASP A 13 12.04 13.43 -6.02
N ASP A 14 12.55 12.45 -6.79
CA ASP A 14 12.49 12.42 -8.26
C ASP A 14 11.05 12.37 -8.81
N VAL A 15 10.11 11.94 -7.98
CA VAL A 15 8.70 11.71 -8.33
C VAL A 15 7.74 12.52 -7.46
N ARG A 16 8.25 13.58 -6.83
CA ARG A 16 7.46 14.51 -6.01
C ARG A 16 6.53 15.34 -6.86
N ILE A 17 5.27 15.48 -6.43
CA ILE A 17 4.28 16.31 -7.12
C ILE A 17 4.34 17.74 -6.57
N GLU A 18 4.89 18.67 -7.35
CA GLU A 18 5.12 20.06 -6.92
C GLU A 18 3.86 20.84 -6.51
N LYS A 19 2.70 20.51 -7.10
CA LYS A 19 1.43 21.20 -6.83
C LYS A 19 0.67 20.66 -5.61
N LEU A 20 1.18 19.61 -4.97
CA LEU A 20 0.61 18.97 -3.79
C LEU A 20 1.51 19.22 -2.57
N PRO A 21 1.07 18.88 -1.34
CA PRO A 21 1.93 18.97 -0.17
C PRO A 21 3.26 18.25 -0.40
N PRO A 22 4.40 18.74 0.15
CA PRO A 22 5.75 18.22 -0.14
C PRO A 22 5.96 16.72 0.13
N SER A 23 5.06 16.09 0.90
CA SER A 23 5.04 14.65 1.18
C SER A 23 4.23 13.82 0.17
N SER A 24 3.94 14.36 -1.01
CA SER A 24 3.15 13.71 -2.06
C SER A 24 4.02 13.25 -3.22
N PHE A 25 4.07 11.94 -3.44
CA PHE A 25 4.89 11.29 -4.45
C PHE A 25 4.04 10.37 -5.34
N TYR A 26 4.39 10.23 -6.62
CA TYR A 26 3.66 9.35 -7.54
C TYR A 26 4.59 8.51 -8.42
N ILE A 27 4.52 7.19 -8.24
CA ILE A 27 5.27 6.21 -9.04
C ILE A 27 4.30 5.49 -9.97
N ALA A 28 4.40 5.76 -11.26
CA ALA A 28 3.62 5.06 -12.28
C ALA A 28 4.12 3.61 -12.44
N ASN A 29 3.22 2.68 -12.72
CA ASN A 29 3.53 1.26 -12.97
C ASN A 29 4.43 0.65 -11.87
N PHE A 30 4.09 0.94 -10.60
CA PHE A 30 4.86 0.49 -9.44
C PHE A 30 4.93 -1.04 -9.31
N ILE A 31 3.97 -1.76 -9.89
CA ILE A 31 3.95 -3.22 -10.02
C ILE A 31 3.89 -3.60 -11.50
N SER A 32 4.44 -4.77 -11.86
CA SER A 32 4.32 -5.32 -13.21
C SER A 32 2.92 -5.89 -13.45
N GLU A 33 2.58 -6.17 -14.71
CA GLU A 33 1.30 -6.80 -15.07
C GLU A 33 1.16 -8.20 -14.44
N GLU A 34 2.26 -8.96 -14.34
CA GLU A 34 2.28 -10.27 -13.69
C GLU A 34 2.09 -10.16 -12.17
N GLU A 35 2.73 -9.18 -11.54
CA GLU A 35 2.57 -8.89 -10.11
C GLU A 35 1.13 -8.44 -9.81
N GLU A 36 0.54 -7.59 -10.66
CA GLU A 36 -0.86 -7.18 -10.57
C GLU A 36 -1.80 -8.39 -10.64
N GLN A 37 -1.65 -9.26 -11.64
CA GLN A 37 -2.45 -10.47 -11.79
C GLN A 37 -2.32 -11.39 -10.56
N PHE A 38 -1.10 -11.56 -10.05
CA PHE A 38 -0.86 -12.33 -8.84
C PHE A 38 -1.56 -11.74 -7.61
N LEU A 39 -1.46 -10.43 -7.39
CA LEU A 39 -2.12 -9.75 -6.29
C LEU A 39 -3.64 -9.85 -6.39
N LEU A 40 -4.21 -9.63 -7.58
CA LEU A 40 -5.64 -9.76 -7.83
C LEU A 40 -6.14 -11.18 -7.54
N GLN A 41 -5.39 -12.21 -7.95
CA GLN A 41 -5.72 -13.60 -7.62
C GLN A 41 -5.73 -13.84 -6.11
N LYS A 42 -4.71 -13.37 -5.38
CA LYS A 42 -4.65 -13.50 -3.90
C LYS A 42 -5.80 -12.77 -3.20
N ILE A 43 -6.19 -11.61 -3.71
CA ILE A 43 -7.32 -10.83 -3.19
C ILE A 43 -8.64 -11.59 -3.42
N ALA A 44 -8.82 -12.19 -4.61
CA ALA A 44 -10.01 -12.96 -4.96
C ALA A 44 -10.12 -14.27 -4.16
N ASP A 45 -8.99 -14.94 -3.93
CA ASP A 45 -8.90 -16.20 -3.17
C ASP A 45 -9.09 -16.02 -1.66
N ALA A 46 -9.10 -14.77 -1.16
CA ALA A 46 -9.31 -14.50 0.25
C ALA A 46 -10.65 -15.11 0.73
N PRO A 47 -10.67 -15.82 1.87
CA PRO A 47 -11.89 -16.44 2.39
C PRO A 47 -13.03 -15.41 2.53
N LYS A 48 -14.26 -15.79 2.21
CA LYS A 48 -15.44 -14.90 2.30
C LYS A 48 -15.53 -14.14 3.64
N PRO A 49 -15.26 -14.73 4.82
CA PRO A 49 -15.29 -14.01 6.10
C PRO A 49 -14.26 -12.87 6.22
N ARG A 50 -13.22 -12.83 5.39
CA ARG A 50 -12.25 -11.73 5.34
C ARG A 50 -12.85 -10.45 4.77
N TRP A 51 -13.92 -10.58 3.97
CA TRP A 51 -14.60 -9.44 3.37
C TRP A 51 -15.65 -8.89 4.32
N LYS A 52 -15.43 -7.66 4.77
CA LYS A 52 -16.44 -6.85 5.42
C LYS A 52 -17.21 -6.06 4.38
N GLN A 53 -18.52 -6.26 4.33
CA GLN A 53 -19.41 -5.45 3.49
C GLN A 53 -19.62 -4.07 4.14
N LEU A 54 -19.41 -3.02 3.36
CA LEU A 54 -19.66 -1.62 3.73
C LEU A 54 -20.70 -1.04 2.77
N THR A 55 -21.09 0.22 2.97
CA THR A 55 -22.02 0.90 2.07
C THR A 55 -21.39 1.02 0.67
N HIS A 56 -21.95 0.27 -0.28
CA HIS A 56 -21.56 0.20 -1.71
C HIS A 56 -20.14 -0.30 -2.02
N ARG A 57 -19.40 -0.81 -1.03
CA ARG A 57 -18.04 -1.31 -1.22
C ARG A 57 -17.75 -2.45 -0.25
N ARG A 58 -16.63 -3.14 -0.43
CA ARG A 58 -16.15 -4.13 0.54
C ARG A 58 -14.70 -3.89 0.92
N LEU A 59 -14.32 -4.35 2.11
CA LEU A 59 -13.03 -4.15 2.74
C LEU A 59 -12.45 -5.48 3.20
N GLN A 60 -11.16 -5.72 2.95
CA GLN A 60 -10.35 -6.68 3.71
C GLN A 60 -9.40 -5.93 4.66
N THR A 61 -9.18 -6.51 5.83
CA THR A 61 -8.21 -6.03 6.81
C THR A 61 -7.12 -7.07 7.02
N TRP A 62 -5.85 -6.67 6.89
CA TRP A 62 -4.69 -7.54 7.09
C TRP A 62 -3.66 -6.92 8.04
N PRO A 63 -3.06 -7.71 8.95
CA PRO A 63 -3.26 -9.15 9.15
C PRO A 63 -4.57 -9.49 9.89
N SER A 64 -5.11 -8.55 10.65
CA SER A 64 -6.29 -8.72 11.50
C SER A 64 -7.09 -7.42 11.61
N ASP A 65 -8.35 -7.57 12.03
CA ASP A 65 -9.19 -6.44 12.41
C ASP A 65 -8.67 -5.73 13.67
N LEU A 66 -9.08 -4.48 13.83
CA LEU A 66 -8.84 -3.73 15.06
C LEU A 66 -9.55 -4.43 16.22
N VAL A 67 -8.81 -4.70 17.29
CA VAL A 67 -9.37 -5.15 18.57
C VAL A 67 -9.34 -3.99 19.54
N ASN A 68 -10.50 -3.59 20.06
CA ASN A 68 -10.65 -2.40 20.91
C ASN A 68 -10.07 -1.12 20.27
N ASN A 69 -10.25 -0.95 18.96
CA ASN A 69 -9.68 0.14 18.15
C ASN A 69 -8.14 0.21 18.21
N LYS A 70 -7.47 -0.94 18.39
CA LYS A 70 -6.01 -1.06 18.34
C LYS A 70 -5.62 -2.14 17.35
N LEU A 71 -4.49 -1.91 16.69
CA LEU A 71 -3.84 -2.92 15.87
C LEU A 71 -3.24 -3.97 16.81
N ILE A 72 -3.45 -5.24 16.47
CA ILE A 72 -2.72 -6.34 17.10
C ILE A 72 -1.46 -6.56 16.27
N ASP A 73 -0.33 -6.70 16.96
CA ASP A 73 0.92 -7.05 16.31
C ASP A 73 0.83 -8.46 15.73
N ALA A 74 0.92 -8.53 14.40
CA ALA A 74 0.91 -9.77 13.65
C ALA A 74 1.59 -9.52 12.30
N SER A 75 2.23 -10.55 11.76
CA SER A 75 2.91 -10.44 10.47
C SER A 75 1.92 -10.37 9.31
N LEU A 76 2.17 -9.47 8.37
CA LEU A 76 1.46 -9.45 7.09
C LEU A 76 1.72 -10.75 6.31
N PRO A 77 0.72 -11.27 5.57
CA PRO A 77 0.96 -12.35 4.61
C PRO A 77 2.10 -12.02 3.64
N HIS A 78 2.90 -13.02 3.26
CA HIS A 78 4.05 -12.81 2.37
C HIS A 78 3.69 -12.11 1.07
N TRP A 79 2.53 -12.43 0.47
CA TRP A 79 2.08 -11.81 -0.79
C TRP A 79 1.74 -10.31 -0.68
N LEU A 80 1.57 -9.79 0.53
CA LEU A 80 1.45 -8.34 0.79
C LEU A 80 2.81 -7.72 1.14
N GLN A 81 3.77 -8.51 1.61
CA GLN A 81 5.12 -8.03 1.89
C GLN A 81 5.93 -7.89 0.59
N GLU A 82 5.91 -8.93 -0.23
CA GLU A 82 6.64 -8.98 -1.50
C GLU A 82 5.67 -8.90 -2.69
N PRO A 83 5.92 -7.99 -3.66
CA PRO A 83 7.04 -7.04 -3.72
C PRO A 83 6.75 -5.69 -3.05
N VAL A 84 5.51 -5.44 -2.58
CA VAL A 84 5.05 -4.07 -2.31
C VAL A 84 5.77 -3.41 -1.14
N VAL A 85 5.79 -4.06 0.04
CA VAL A 85 6.40 -3.48 1.25
C VAL A 85 7.90 -3.38 1.09
N SER A 86 8.57 -4.44 0.62
CA SER A 86 10.02 -4.44 0.40
C SER A 86 10.46 -3.34 -0.57
N ARG A 87 9.71 -3.15 -1.66
CA ARG A 87 9.98 -2.12 -2.66
C ARG A 87 9.77 -0.71 -2.10
N ILE A 88 8.70 -0.48 -1.32
CA ILE A 88 8.51 0.80 -0.61
C ILE A 88 9.70 1.09 0.33
N LEU A 89 10.17 0.08 1.07
CA LEU A 89 11.29 0.23 2.01
C LEU A 89 12.65 0.42 1.32
N SER A 90 12.79 -0.05 0.08
CA SER A 90 14.00 0.15 -0.73
C SER A 90 14.14 1.56 -1.29
N LEU A 91 13.07 2.36 -1.28
CA LEU A 91 13.07 3.70 -1.86
C LEU A 91 13.52 4.75 -0.82
N PRO A 92 14.67 5.42 -1.02
CA PRO A 92 15.08 6.51 -0.16
C PRO A 92 14.24 7.76 -0.44
N LEU A 93 14.09 8.62 0.58
CA LEU A 93 13.43 9.92 0.44
C LEU A 93 14.17 10.83 -0.56
N VAL A 94 15.50 10.91 -0.46
CA VAL A 94 16.37 11.73 -1.31
C VAL A 94 17.54 10.87 -1.81
N ALA A 95 18.09 11.16 -2.98
CA ALA A 95 19.29 10.47 -3.45
C ALA A 95 20.49 10.75 -2.54
N GLY A 96 21.13 9.69 -2.02
CA GLY A 96 22.33 9.80 -1.19
C GLY A 96 22.52 8.59 -0.28
N PRO A 97 23.76 8.36 0.21
CA PRO A 97 24.10 7.18 0.99
C PRO A 97 23.43 7.14 2.38
N ASP A 98 23.14 8.31 2.96
CA ASP A 98 22.57 8.45 4.31
C ASP A 98 21.05 8.67 4.31
N SER A 99 20.38 8.59 3.15
CA SER A 99 18.93 8.80 3.07
C SER A 99 18.18 7.56 3.55
N SER A 100 17.24 7.78 4.46
CA SER A 100 16.29 6.77 4.90
C SER A 100 15.06 6.67 3.98
N ASN A 101 14.28 5.60 4.15
CA ASN A 101 12.97 5.45 3.51
C ASN A 101 11.85 6.16 4.31
N LEU A 102 10.67 6.26 3.70
CA LEU A 102 9.50 6.95 4.26
C LEU A 102 9.07 6.48 5.66
N PHE A 103 9.35 5.24 6.03
CA PHE A 103 8.89 4.63 7.28
C PHE A 103 9.94 4.66 8.39
N ALA A 104 11.16 5.14 8.15
CA ALA A 104 12.26 5.05 9.12
C ALA A 104 11.96 5.71 10.47
N ASP A 105 11.14 6.77 10.50
CA ASP A 105 10.74 7.44 11.75
C ASP A 105 9.44 6.88 12.34
N SER A 106 8.82 5.88 11.71
CA SER A 106 7.60 5.24 12.22
C SER A 106 7.93 4.23 13.33
N PRO A 107 7.03 4.00 14.31
CA PRO A 107 7.32 3.09 15.44
C PRO A 107 7.69 1.65 15.06
N HIS A 108 7.28 1.20 13.86
CA HIS A 108 7.57 -0.14 13.37
C HIS A 108 8.60 -0.14 12.23
N GLU A 109 9.04 1.04 11.77
CA GLU A 109 9.98 1.23 10.67
C GLU A 109 9.52 0.63 9.32
N ARG A 110 8.23 0.24 9.22
CA ARG A 110 7.63 -0.37 8.03
C ARG A 110 6.10 -0.33 8.02
N PRO A 111 5.48 -0.49 6.84
CA PRO A 111 4.09 -0.90 6.76
C PRO A 111 3.83 -2.22 7.52
N ASN A 112 2.83 -2.20 8.40
CA ASN A 112 2.44 -3.34 9.23
C ASN A 112 0.93 -3.67 9.13
N HIS A 113 0.14 -2.84 8.44
CA HIS A 113 -1.29 -3.02 8.27
C HIS A 113 -1.71 -2.66 6.85
N VAL A 114 -2.61 -3.47 6.26
CA VAL A 114 -3.10 -3.28 4.91
C VAL A 114 -4.63 -3.33 4.89
N LEU A 115 -5.21 -2.32 4.27
CA LEU A 115 -6.63 -2.25 3.94
C LEU A 115 -6.83 -2.41 2.44
N ILE A 116 -7.59 -3.42 2.03
CA ILE A 116 -7.91 -3.66 0.62
C ILE A 116 -9.36 -3.28 0.40
N ASN A 117 -9.59 -2.19 -0.34
CA ASN A 117 -10.93 -1.72 -0.66
C ASN A 117 -11.28 -2.11 -2.09
N GLU A 118 -12.46 -2.67 -2.29
CA GLU A 118 -13.01 -2.92 -3.63
C GLU A 118 -14.26 -2.06 -3.86
N TYR A 119 -14.27 -1.35 -4.99
CA TYR A 119 -15.34 -0.46 -5.41
C TYR A 119 -15.99 -0.99 -6.71
N PRO A 120 -17.32 -1.12 -6.75
CA PRO A 120 -18.04 -1.32 -8.00
C PRO A 120 -17.90 -0.12 -8.95
N PRO A 121 -18.12 -0.31 -10.26
CA PRO A 121 -18.15 0.79 -11.21
C PRO A 121 -19.10 1.92 -10.78
N GLY A 122 -18.62 3.16 -10.83
CA GLY A 122 -19.38 4.35 -10.43
C GLY A 122 -19.41 4.63 -8.92
N VAL A 123 -18.82 3.77 -8.08
CA VAL A 123 -18.69 4.01 -6.64
C VAL A 123 -17.31 4.60 -6.34
N GLY A 124 -17.28 5.74 -5.64
CA GLY A 124 -16.05 6.38 -5.18
C GLY A 124 -15.97 6.46 -3.66
N ILE A 125 -14.95 7.17 -3.18
CA ILE A 125 -14.82 7.54 -1.77
C ILE A 125 -15.07 9.04 -1.60
N MET A 126 -15.91 9.39 -0.64
CA MET A 126 -16.17 10.80 -0.31
C MET A 126 -14.92 11.44 0.30
N PRO A 127 -14.72 12.77 0.16
CA PRO A 127 -13.65 13.47 0.86
C PRO A 127 -13.72 13.23 2.37
N HIS A 128 -12.63 12.75 2.95
CA HIS A 128 -12.51 12.47 4.37
C HIS A 128 -11.04 12.61 4.80
N LYS A 129 -10.82 12.80 6.09
CA LYS A 129 -9.50 12.63 6.69
C LYS A 129 -9.48 11.28 7.39
N LEU A 130 -8.34 10.59 7.38
CA LEU A 130 -8.12 9.55 8.37
C LEU A 130 -8.30 10.22 9.74
N SER A 131 -9.20 9.72 10.59
CA SER A 131 -9.42 10.32 11.91
C SER A 131 -8.11 10.21 12.69
N THR A 132 -7.32 11.28 12.69
CA THR A 132 -6.18 11.44 13.58
C THR A 132 -6.74 11.50 14.99
N ARG A 133 -6.38 10.51 15.82
CA ARG A 133 -6.51 10.65 17.27
C ARG A 133 -5.45 11.60 17.77
#